data_AF-A0A2N7DS08-F1
#
_entry.id   AF-A0A2N7DS08-F1
#
_cell.length_a   1.000
_cell.length_b   1.000
_cell.length_c   1.000
_cell.angle_alpha   90.00
_cell.angle_beta   90.00
_cell.angle_gamma   90.00
#
_symmetry.space_group_name_H-M   'P 1'
#
loop_
_entity.id
_entity.type
_entity.pdbx_description
1 polymer ?
#
loop_
_entity_poly.entity_id
_entity_poly.type
_entity_poly.pdbx_seq_one_letter_code
_entity_poly.pdbx_strand_id
1 'polypeptide(L)'
;MKKLIGAIFVCLIYGCASSPATWKGMSERDIADWKAIGFDAAKAQKWSKSGFNAEQSQQWSEASFNVESAAEWSKEKFNPEEAGTWKQSGFELEDAIEDRAKGLTPVKMDN
;
A
#
# COMPACT_ATOMS: atom_id res chain seq x y z
N MET A 1 45.38 31.46 -34.44
CA MET A 1 45.59 30.10 -34.97
C MET A 1 45.59 29.11 -33.81
N LYS A 2 44.70 28.11 -33.86
CA LYS A 2 44.79 26.78 -33.17
C LYS A 2 44.71 26.82 -31.62
N LYS A 3 43.80 26.14 -30.91
CA LYS A 3 42.76 25.15 -31.25
C LYS A 3 41.60 25.27 -30.26
N LEU A 4 40.37 25.28 -30.78
CA LEU A 4 39.15 24.93 -30.06
C LEU A 4 38.99 23.40 -30.19
N ILE A 5 39.01 22.67 -29.08
CA ILE A 5 38.38 21.34 -29.01
C ILE A 5 37.63 21.32 -27.69
N GLY A 6 36.32 21.51 -27.78
CA GLY A 6 35.40 21.54 -26.66
C GLY A 6 35.33 20.18 -25.97
N ALA A 7 35.47 20.20 -24.65
CA ALA A 7 35.11 19.06 -23.83
C ALA A 7 33.59 18.96 -23.78
N ILE A 8 33.10 17.84 -24.28
CA ILE A 8 31.73 17.36 -24.15
C ILE A 8 31.34 17.40 -22.67
N PHE A 9 30.42 18.28 -22.30
CA PHE A 9 29.74 18.19 -21.01
C PHE A 9 28.45 17.41 -21.26
N VAL A 10 28.54 16.09 -21.10
CA VAL A 10 27.40 15.18 -21.12
C VAL A 10 26.37 15.69 -20.12
N CYS A 11 25.16 15.97 -20.60
CA CYS A 11 23.99 16.25 -19.80
C CYS A 11 23.76 15.12 -18.78
N LEU A 12 24.10 15.35 -17.52
CA LEU A 12 23.57 14.57 -16.42
C LEU A 12 22.12 15.00 -16.21
N ILE A 13 21.22 14.42 -17.00
CA ILE A 13 19.80 14.37 -16.66
C ILE A 13 19.68 13.51 -15.39
N TYR A 14 19.87 14.15 -14.23
CA TYR A 14 19.41 13.59 -12.97
C TYR A 14 17.90 13.46 -13.10
N GLY A 15 17.47 12.24 -13.45
CA GLY A 15 16.08 11.85 -13.51
C GLY A 15 15.37 12.28 -12.22
N CYS A 16 14.09 12.63 -12.38
CA CYS A 16 13.20 13.08 -11.31
C CYS A 16 13.52 12.39 -9.97
N ALA A 17 14.28 13.07 -9.11
CA ALA A 17 14.46 12.65 -7.73
C ALA A 17 13.12 12.92 -7.05
N SER A 18 12.18 11.99 -7.20
CA SER A 18 11.04 11.91 -6.29
C SER A 18 11.66 11.87 -4.90
N SER A 19 11.50 12.97 -4.15
CA SER A 19 12.08 13.08 -2.83
C SER A 19 11.65 11.85 -2.04
N PRO A 20 12.59 11.08 -1.45
CA PRO A 20 12.21 9.87 -0.74
C PRO A 20 11.20 10.28 0.32
N ALA A 21 10.05 9.61 0.35
CA ALA A 21 9.05 9.91 1.36
C ALA A 21 9.69 9.76 2.74
N THR A 22 9.47 10.76 3.59
CA THR A 22 10.09 10.86 4.92
C THR A 22 9.05 10.61 6.00
N TRP A 23 9.50 10.39 7.23
CA TRP A 23 8.64 10.33 8.43
C TRP A 23 8.02 11.67 8.82
N LYS A 24 8.06 12.68 7.94
CA LYS A 24 7.61 14.05 8.22
C LYS A 24 6.12 14.06 8.58
N GLY A 25 5.80 14.77 9.66
CA GLY A 25 4.42 14.96 10.14
C GLY A 25 3.85 13.79 10.94
N MET A 26 4.64 12.75 11.18
CA MET A 26 4.26 11.60 11.99
C MET A 26 4.86 11.71 13.40
N SER A 27 4.12 11.27 14.43
CA SER A 27 4.62 11.32 15.81
C SER A 27 5.73 10.28 16.03
N GLU A 28 6.59 10.47 17.04
CA GLU A 28 7.64 9.50 17.37
C GLU A 28 7.06 8.10 17.70
N ARG A 29 5.90 8.07 18.36
CA ARG A 29 5.17 6.83 18.66
C ARG A 29 4.74 6.12 17.39
N ASP A 30 4.04 6.84 16.49
CA ASP A 30 3.61 6.26 15.22
C ASP A 30 4.81 5.75 14.43
N ILE A 31 5.90 6.52 14.33
CA ILE A 31 7.14 6.11 13.64
C ILE A 31 7.67 4.80 14.23
N ALA A 32 7.67 4.64 15.55
CA ALA A 32 8.10 3.42 16.21
C ALA A 32 7.20 2.23 15.84
N ASP A 33 5.87 2.42 15.84
CA ASP A 33 4.90 1.37 15.49
C ASP A 33 5.06 0.92 14.02
N TRP A 34 5.20 1.86 13.07
CA TRP A 34 5.44 1.55 11.66
C TRP A 34 6.77 0.82 11.44
N LYS A 35 7.82 1.23 12.14
CA LYS A 35 9.12 0.55 12.08
C LYS A 35 9.06 -0.85 12.68
N ALA A 36 8.29 -1.04 13.76
CA ALA A 36 8.14 -2.34 14.42
C ALA A 36 7.53 -3.39 13.48
N ILE A 37 6.62 -2.98 12.60
CA ILE A 37 6.03 -3.85 11.56
C ILE A 37 6.86 -3.89 10.27
N GLY A 38 8.06 -3.30 10.26
CA GLY A 38 8.98 -3.31 9.12
C GLY A 38 8.59 -2.42 7.95
N PHE A 39 7.68 -1.46 8.13
CA PHE A 39 7.33 -0.52 7.07
C PHE A 39 8.38 0.59 6.97
N ASP A 40 8.77 0.91 5.75
CA ASP A 40 9.55 2.12 5.50
C ASP A 40 8.66 3.38 5.54
N ALA A 41 9.29 4.56 5.54
CA ALA A 41 8.60 5.83 5.59
C ALA A 41 7.63 6.03 4.41
N ALA A 42 7.95 5.52 3.22
CA ALA A 42 7.12 5.67 2.04
C ALA A 42 5.84 4.84 2.13
N LYS A 43 5.97 3.57 2.54
CA LYS A 43 4.85 2.67 2.77
C LYS A 43 3.99 3.21 3.91
N ALA A 44 4.58 3.55 5.06
CA ALA A 44 3.86 4.10 6.20
C ALA A 44 3.06 5.37 5.84
N GLN A 45 3.66 6.30 5.08
CA GLN A 45 2.96 7.51 4.63
C GLN A 45 1.76 7.20 3.72
N LYS A 46 1.86 6.23 2.81
CA LYS A 46 0.75 5.85 1.94
C LYS A 46 -0.43 5.30 2.74
N TRP A 47 -0.15 4.37 3.65
CA TRP A 47 -1.18 3.77 4.50
C TRP A 47 -1.79 4.78 5.48
N SER A 48 -0.95 5.58 6.15
CA SER A 48 -1.39 6.62 7.08
C SER A 48 -2.28 7.67 6.39
N LYS A 49 -1.93 8.11 5.18
CA LYS A 49 -2.77 9.05 4.40
C LYS A 49 -4.12 8.46 4.00
N SER A 50 -4.21 7.14 3.93
CA SER A 50 -5.46 6.42 3.64
C SER A 50 -6.27 6.13 4.91
N GLY A 51 -5.83 6.66 6.06
CA GLY A 51 -6.54 6.58 7.34
C GLY A 51 -6.22 5.34 8.17
N PHE A 52 -5.25 4.52 7.75
CA PHE A 52 -4.85 3.33 8.49
C PHE A 52 -3.69 3.62 9.45
N ASN A 53 -3.76 3.03 10.65
CA ASN A 53 -2.63 2.98 11.55
C ASN A 53 -1.69 1.80 11.22
N ALA A 54 -0.58 1.67 11.95
CA ALA A 54 0.40 0.61 11.71
C ALA A 54 -0.22 -0.79 11.81
N GLU A 55 -0.93 -1.09 12.90
CA GLU A 55 -1.56 -2.39 13.14
C GLU A 55 -2.54 -2.79 12.02
N GLN A 56 -3.48 -1.90 11.67
CA GLN A 56 -4.43 -2.15 10.59
C GLN A 56 -3.72 -2.40 9.26
N SER A 57 -2.68 -1.61 8.98
CA SER A 57 -1.92 -1.74 7.74
C SER A 57 -1.11 -3.02 7.67
N GLN A 58 -0.61 -3.51 8.82
CA GLN A 58 0.01 -4.81 8.91
C GLN A 58 -1.02 -5.90 8.56
N GLN A 59 -2.19 -5.90 9.21
CA GLN A 59 -3.22 -6.92 8.98
C GLN A 59 -3.67 -6.97 7.51
N TRP A 60 -3.93 -5.81 6.90
CA TRP A 60 -4.28 -5.75 5.48
C TRP A 60 -3.12 -6.18 4.57
N SER A 61 -1.88 -5.79 4.90
CA SER A 61 -0.70 -6.19 4.12
C SER A 61 -0.43 -7.69 4.22
N GLU A 62 -0.64 -8.31 5.38
CA GLU A 62 -0.51 -9.75 5.61
C GLU A 62 -1.60 -10.54 4.88
N ALA A 63 -2.81 -9.98 4.79
CA ALA A 63 -3.89 -10.47 3.93
C ALA A 63 -3.63 -10.24 2.42
N SER A 64 -2.43 -9.77 2.04
CA SER A 64 -2.02 -9.51 0.65
C SER A 64 -2.85 -8.43 -0.06
N PHE A 65 -3.31 -7.43 0.69
CA PHE A 65 -3.91 -6.22 0.14
C PHE A 65 -2.87 -5.09 0.03
N ASN A 66 -2.97 -4.34 -1.06
CA ASN A 66 -2.34 -3.03 -1.14
C ASN A 66 -3.26 -1.98 -0.47
N VAL A 67 -2.75 -0.75 -0.28
CA VAL A 67 -3.48 0.31 0.42
C VAL A 67 -4.80 0.71 -0.25
N GLU A 68 -4.87 0.68 -1.57
CA GLU A 68 -6.05 1.07 -2.35
C GLU A 68 -7.15 0.04 -2.16
N SER A 69 -6.85 -1.23 -2.42
CA SER A 69 -7.81 -2.32 -2.20
C SER A 69 -8.20 -2.44 -0.72
N ALA A 70 -7.27 -2.27 0.22
CA ALA A 70 -7.60 -2.27 1.65
C ALA A 70 -8.59 -1.15 2.01
N ALA A 71 -8.42 0.05 1.45
CA ALA A 71 -9.34 1.17 1.67
C ALA A 71 -10.73 0.88 1.12
N GLU A 72 -10.83 0.31 -0.09
CA GLU A 72 -12.10 -0.07 -0.71
C GLU A 72 -12.84 -1.11 0.13
N TRP A 73 -12.18 -2.21 0.48
CA TRP A 73 -12.80 -3.29 1.26
C TRP A 73 -13.14 -2.84 2.70
N SER A 74 -12.26 -2.05 3.33
CA SER A 74 -12.52 -1.51 4.68
C SER A 74 -13.70 -0.55 4.71
N LYS A 75 -13.90 0.26 3.66
CA LYS A 75 -15.05 1.16 3.52
C LYS A 75 -16.37 0.39 3.58
N GLU A 76 -16.40 -0.78 2.96
CA GLU A 76 -17.54 -1.71 2.92
C GLU A 76 -17.62 -2.63 4.14
N LYS A 77 -16.88 -2.29 5.21
CA LYS A 77 -16.90 -2.96 6.52
C LYS A 77 -16.49 -4.43 6.45
N PHE A 78 -15.64 -4.78 5.49
CA PHE A 78 -14.88 -6.02 5.55
C PHE A 78 -13.67 -5.83 6.46
N ASN A 79 -13.34 -6.87 7.21
CA ASN A 79 -12.04 -6.97 7.87
C ASN A 79 -11.03 -7.69 6.93
N PRO A 80 -9.72 -7.61 7.20
CA PRO A 80 -8.69 -8.21 6.35
C PRO A 80 -8.85 -9.72 6.11
N GLU A 81 -9.29 -10.47 7.12
CA GLU A 81 -9.46 -11.93 7.05
C GLU A 81 -10.65 -12.30 6.15
N GLU A 82 -11.80 -11.66 6.37
CA GLU A 82 -13.00 -11.83 5.56
C GLU A 82 -12.72 -11.47 4.10
N ALA A 83 -12.15 -10.28 3.87
CA ALA A 83 -11.76 -9.82 2.53
C ALA A 83 -10.77 -10.78 1.86
N GLY A 84 -9.78 -11.25 2.62
CA GLY A 84 -8.79 -12.23 2.15
C GLY A 84 -9.45 -13.54 1.73
N THR A 85 -10.49 -13.99 2.44
CA THR A 85 -11.23 -15.21 2.09
C THR A 85 -11.98 -15.03 0.77
N TRP A 86 -12.72 -13.94 0.59
CA TRP A 86 -13.42 -13.63 -0.67
C TRP A 86 -12.45 -13.56 -1.86
N LYS A 87 -11.36 -12.81 -1.70
CA LYS A 87 -10.36 -12.62 -2.76
C LYS A 87 -9.65 -13.92 -3.13
N GLN A 88 -9.32 -14.77 -2.14
CA GLN A 88 -8.72 -16.09 -2.38
C GLN A 88 -9.68 -17.03 -3.11
N SER A 89 -10.99 -16.88 -2.88
CA SER A 89 -12.03 -17.60 -3.61
C SER A 89 -12.35 -17.03 -4.99
N GLY A 90 -11.62 -15.99 -5.43
CA GLY A 90 -11.76 -15.41 -6.77
C GLY A 90 -12.87 -14.36 -6.91
N PHE A 91 -13.43 -13.88 -5.80
CA PHE A 91 -14.45 -12.83 -5.82
C PHE A 91 -13.81 -11.44 -5.81
N GLU A 92 -14.38 -10.55 -6.61
CA GLU A 92 -14.11 -9.11 -6.54
C GLU A 92 -14.97 -8.46 -5.44
N LEU A 93 -14.67 -7.21 -5.09
CA LEU A 93 -15.35 -6.51 -3.99
C LEU A 93 -16.87 -6.40 -4.23
N GLU A 94 -17.29 -6.06 -5.45
CA GLU A 94 -18.71 -5.89 -5.78
C GLU A 94 -19.51 -7.19 -5.59
N ASP A 95 -18.99 -8.31 -6.09
CA ASP A 95 -19.60 -9.63 -5.90
C ASP A 95 -19.64 -10.02 -4.41
N ALA A 96 -18.53 -9.78 -3.69
CA ALA A 96 -18.46 -10.07 -2.26
C ALA A 96 -19.48 -9.25 -1.45
N ILE A 97 -19.72 -7.98 -1.79
CA ILE A 97 -20.77 -7.16 -1.16
C ILE A 97 -22.14 -7.76 -1.44
N GLU A 98 -22.44 -8.06 -2.71
CA GLU A 98 -23.73 -8.57 -3.13
C GLU A 98 -24.06 -9.91 -2.43
N ASP A 99 -23.11 -10.83 -2.44
CA ASP A 99 -23.30 -12.16 -1.87
C ASP A 99 -23.31 -12.14 -0.33
N ARG A 100 -22.49 -11.31 0.31
CA ARG A 100 -22.56 -11.08 1.76
C ARG A 100 -23.92 -10.51 2.17
N ALA A 101 -24.50 -9.61 1.37
CA ALA A 101 -25.83 -9.05 1.63
C ALA A 101 -26.95 -10.11 1.53
N LYS A 102 -26.73 -11.19 0.76
CA LYS A 102 -27.62 -12.37 0.70
C LYS A 102 -27.37 -13.37 1.85
N GLY A 103 -26.38 -13.11 2.71
CA GLY A 103 -25.96 -14.01 3.79
C GLY A 103 -25.07 -15.17 3.31
N LEU A 104 -24.47 -15.05 2.12
CA LEU A 104 -23.55 -16.05 1.59
C LEU A 104 -22.12 -15.78 2.09
N THR A 105 -21.32 -16.84 2.11
CA THR A 105 -19.89 -16.80 2.43
C THR A 105 -19.11 -17.54 1.35
N PRO A 106 -17.89 -17.10 1.00
CA PRO A 106 -17.11 -17.73 -0.05
C PRO A 106 -16.58 -19.08 0.43
N VAL A 107 -16.55 -20.06 -0.45
CA VAL A 107 -15.89 -21.34 -0.18
C VAL A 107 -14.45 -21.24 -0.64
N LYS A 108 -13.49 -21.50 0.25
CA LYS A 108 -12.06 -21.51 -0.10
C LYS A 108 -11.82 -22.61 -1.14
N MET A 109 -11.36 -22.23 -2.33
CA MET A 109 -10.90 -23.20 -3.32
C MET A 109 -9.45 -23.55 -3.00
N ASP A 110 -9.23 -24.71 -2.40
CA ASP A 110 -7.90 -25.27 -2.21
C ASP A 110 -7.34 -25.67 -3.59
N ASN A 111 -6.38 -24.91 -4.12
CA ASN A 111 -5.63 -25.22 -5.34
C ASN A 111 -4.33 -25.97 -5.03
#